data_AF-A0A352PNP1-F1
#
_entry.id   AF-A0A352PNP1-F1
#
_cell.length_a   1.000
_cell.length_b   1.000
_cell.length_c   1.000
_cell.angle_alpha   90.00
_cell.angle_beta   90.00
_cell.angle_gamma   90.00
#
_symmetry.space_group_name_H-M   'P 1'
#
loop_
_entity.id
_entity.type
_entity.pdbx_description
1 polymer ?
#
loop_
_entity_poly.entity_id
_entity_poly.type
_entity_poly.pdbx_seq_one_letter_code
_entity_poly.pdbx_strand_id
1 'polypeptide(L)' 'GACQSYYELLIDAGSNFASSPSRDFIHLLDPVIIATCIATSSIYETVDIEEVIEKTITKHIGGLDTRGKARKIYDGG' A
#
# COMPACT_ATOMS: atom_id res chain seq x y z
N GLY A 1 -5.63 -6.58 -3.96
CA GLY A 1 -6.03 -7.96 -3.55
C GLY A 1 -6.56 -7.93 -2.13
N ALA A 2 -7.33 -8.95 -1.72
CA ALA A 2 -7.72 -9.21 -0.33
C ALA A 2 -7.16 -10.59 0.13
N CYS A 3 -7.79 -11.28 1.08
CA CYS A 3 -7.33 -12.60 1.53
C CYS A 3 -7.16 -13.59 0.36
N GLN A 4 -6.07 -14.37 0.39
CA GLN A 4 -5.77 -15.41 -0.60
C GLN A 4 -5.73 -14.94 -2.06
N SER A 5 -5.36 -13.68 -2.28
CA SER A 5 -5.18 -13.16 -3.64
C SER A 5 -4.07 -13.88 -4.39
N TYR A 6 -4.19 -13.94 -5.73
CA TYR A 6 -3.04 -14.29 -6.56
C TYR A 6 -2.10 -13.07 -6.64
N TYR A 7 -1.25 -12.94 -5.62
CA TYR A 7 -0.32 -11.83 -5.43
C TYR A 7 0.48 -11.52 -6.70
N GLU A 8 1.16 -12.51 -7.26
CA GLU A 8 2.07 -12.33 -8.39
C GLU A 8 1.33 -11.80 -9.62
N LEU A 9 0.15 -12.34 -9.92
CA LEU A 9 -0.68 -11.90 -11.04
C LEU A 9 -1.15 -10.46 -10.86
N LEU A 10 -1.50 -10.06 -9.63
CA LEU A 10 -1.94 -8.70 -9.34
C LEU A 10 -0.80 -7.69 -9.53
N ILE A 11 0.40 -8.04 -9.07
CA ILE A 11 1.61 -7.22 -9.26
C ILE A 11 1.95 -7.12 -10.76
N ASP A 12 1.94 -8.25 -11.48
CA ASP A 12 2.22 -8.30 -12.93
C ASP A 12 1.19 -7.49 -13.74
N ALA A 13 -0.08 -7.48 -13.31
CA ALA A 13 -1.12 -6.65 -13.90
C ALA A 13 -0.98 -5.14 -13.59
N GLY A 14 0.03 -4.73 -12.83
CA GLY A 14 0.35 -3.33 -12.53
C GLY A 14 -0.16 -2.83 -11.18
N SER A 15 -0.56 -3.71 -10.26
CA SER A 15 -0.85 -3.30 -8.89
C SER A 15 0.45 -2.99 -8.16
N ASN A 16 0.50 -1.83 -7.51
CA ASN A 16 1.66 -1.50 -6.67
C ASN A 16 1.68 -2.27 -5.36
N PHE A 17 0.52 -2.69 -4.85
CA PHE A 17 0.41 -3.47 -3.62
C PHE A 17 -0.58 -4.60 -3.82
N ALA A 18 -0.27 -5.75 -3.26
CA ALA A 18 -1.18 -6.88 -3.19
C ALA A 18 -0.97 -7.63 -1.88
N SER A 19 -2.07 -8.05 -1.29
CA SER A 19 -2.03 -8.92 -0.14
C SER A 19 -1.62 -10.34 -0.53
N SER A 20 -1.14 -11.07 0.47
CA SER A 20 -1.06 -12.52 0.46
C SER A 20 0.00 -13.11 -0.50
N PRO A 21 1.28 -12.67 -0.50
CA PRO A 21 2.35 -13.38 -1.23
C PRO A 21 2.37 -14.88 -0.91
N SER A 22 2.10 -15.21 0.36
CA SER A 22 2.02 -16.58 0.87
C SER A 22 0.61 -17.21 0.82
N ARG A 23 -0.39 -16.50 0.26
CA ARG A 23 -1.81 -16.93 0.15
C ARG A 23 -2.54 -17.15 1.49
N ASP A 24 -2.15 -16.38 2.50
CA ASP A 24 -2.75 -16.34 3.83
C ASP A 24 -3.90 -15.32 4.01
N PHE A 25 -4.60 -15.45 5.14
CA PHE A 25 -5.55 -14.45 5.60
C PHE A 25 -4.85 -13.16 6.03
N ILE A 26 -5.45 -12.01 5.68
CA ILE A 26 -5.03 -10.68 6.13
C ILE A 26 -6.09 -10.08 7.04
N HIS A 27 -5.70 -9.14 7.90
CA HIS A 27 -6.66 -8.40 8.69
C HIS A 27 -7.37 -7.39 7.79
N LEU A 28 -8.67 -7.17 8.02
CA LEU A 28 -9.49 -6.25 7.22
C LEU A 28 -8.91 -4.82 7.16
N LEU A 29 -8.22 -4.41 8.22
CA LEU A 29 -7.61 -3.08 8.31
C LEU A 29 -6.28 -2.95 7.58
N ASP A 30 -5.61 -4.04 7.21
CA ASP A 30 -4.27 -3.96 6.59
C ASP A 30 -4.30 -3.17 5.27
N PRO A 31 -5.25 -3.40 4.34
CA PRO A 31 -5.36 -2.57 3.14
C PRO A 31 -5.72 -1.11 3.44
N VAL A 32 -6.47 -0.85 4.51
CA VAL A 32 -6.87 0.51 4.93
C VAL A 32 -5.65 1.29 5.43
N ILE A 33 -4.79 0.65 6.20
CA ILE A 33 -3.55 1.25 6.71
C ILE A 33 -2.65 1.66 5.55
N ILE A 34 -2.42 0.76 4.58
CA ILE A 34 -1.60 1.03 3.40
C ILE A 34 -2.19 2.18 2.57
N ALA A 35 -3.48 2.12 2.26
CA ALA A 35 -4.15 3.16 1.49
C ALA A 35 -4.05 4.54 2.19
N THR A 36 -4.15 4.56 3.51
CA THR A 36 -4.03 5.78 4.30
C THR A 36 -2.62 6.36 4.24
N CYS A 37 -1.58 5.53 4.44
CA CYS A 37 -0.19 5.99 4.32
C CYS A 37 0.09 6.61 2.94
N ILE A 38 -0.32 5.94 1.87
CA ILE A 38 -0.15 6.46 0.51
C ILE A 38 -0.93 7.76 0.29
N ALA A 39 -2.16 7.82 0.80
CA ALA A 39 -3.03 8.99 0.65
C ALA A 39 -2.48 10.23 1.38
N THR A 40 -1.82 10.05 2.53
CA THR A 40 -1.29 11.16 3.34
C THR A 40 0.16 11.52 3.01
N SER A 41 0.91 10.63 2.37
CA SER A 41 2.26 10.94 1.88
C SER A 41 2.23 11.87 0.66
N SER A 42 3.20 12.78 0.59
CA SER A 42 3.34 13.74 -0.51
C SER A 42 3.49 13.08 -1.88
N ILE A 43 2.89 13.65 -2.92
CA ILE A 43 3.12 13.22 -4.33
C ILE A 43 4.58 13.31 -4.78
N TYR A 44 5.40 14.09 -4.07
CA TYR A 44 6.82 14.29 -4.38
C TYR A 44 7.74 13.27 -3.69
N GLU A 45 7.19 12.44 -2.81
CA GLU A 45 7.96 11.50 -1.99
C GLU A 45 7.55 10.06 -2.33
N THR A 46 8.52 9.15 -2.29
CA THR A 46 8.26 7.71 -2.30
C THR A 46 7.86 7.28 -0.89
N VAL A 47 6.85 6.43 -0.80
CA VAL A 47 6.40 5.81 0.43
C VAL A 47 7.33 4.64 0.74
N ASP A 48 7.89 4.62 1.94
CA ASP A 48 8.68 3.48 2.42
C ASP A 48 7.76 2.28 2.64
N ILE A 49 7.92 1.24 1.81
CA ILE A 49 7.10 0.05 1.86
C ILE A 49 7.33 -0.79 3.11
N GLU A 50 8.57 -0.85 3.61
CA GLU A 50 8.90 -1.61 4.81
C GLU A 50 8.24 -0.97 6.04
N GLU A 51 8.32 0.36 6.14
CA GLU A 51 7.66 1.10 7.21
C GLU A 51 6.13 0.94 7.17
N VAL A 52 5.54 0.94 5.97
CA VAL A 52 4.10 0.78 5.79
C VAL A 52 3.63 -0.64 6.13
N ILE A 53 4.38 -1.67 5.74
CA ILE A 53 4.07 -3.06 6.07
C ILE A 53 4.17 -3.28 7.59
N GLU A 54 5.17 -2.69 8.25
CA GLU A 54 5.31 -2.78 9.70
C GLU A 54 4.15 -2.16 10.49
N LYS A 55 3.41 -1.22 9.88
CA LYS A 55 2.19 -0.64 10.46
C LYS A 55 0.96 -1.54 10.31
N THR A 56 1.00 -2.52 9.40
CA THR A 56 -0.11 -3.46 9.23
C THR A 56 -0.15 -4.51 10.34
N ILE A 57 -1.33 -5.10 10.58
CA ILE A 57 -1.55 -6.05 11.66
C ILE A 57 -0.99 -7.43 11.30
N THR A 58 -1.28 -7.94 10.10
CA THR A 58 -0.80 -9.28 9.71
C THR A 58 0.55 -9.29 9.00
N LYS A 59 1.02 -8.14 8.48
CA LYS A 59 2.29 -8.02 7.75
C LYS A 59 2.38 -8.90 6.50
N HIS A 60 1.26 -9.46 6.04
CA HIS A 60 1.18 -10.31 4.85
C HIS A 60 0.75 -9.53 3.61
N ILE A 61 1.23 -8.30 3.46
CA ILE A 61 1.04 -7.50 2.25
C ILE A 61 2.42 -7.19 1.66
N GLY A 62 2.55 -7.36 0.35
CA GLY A 62 3.74 -6.98 -0.40
C GLY A 62 3.40 -5.94 -1.46
N GLY A 63 4.43 -5.46 -2.14
CA GLY A 63 4.26 -4.49 -3.21
C GLY A 63 5.57 -4.02 -3.82
N LEU A 64 5.46 -2.94 -4.58
CA LEU A 64 6.51 -2.23 -5.27
C LEU A 64 6.56 -0.78 -4.76
N ASP A 65 7.69 -0.13 -5.00
CA ASP A 65 7.86 1.29 -4.67
C ASP A 65 6.73 2.16 -5.23
N THR A 66 6.20 3.03 -4.39
CA THR A 66 5.03 3.84 -4.71
C THR A 66 5.19 5.26 -4.21
N ARG A 67 4.82 6.25 -5.03
CA ARG A 67 4.74 7.65 -4.59
C ARG A 67 3.45 7.93 -3.81
N GLY A 68 3.53 8.87 -2.89
CA GLY A 68 2.37 9.39 -2.18
C GLY A 68 1.33 10.05 -3.11
N LYS A 69 0.17 10.38 -2.54
CA LYS A 69 -0.96 10.99 -3.26
C LYS A 69 -1.41 12.33 -2.68
N ALA A 70 -0.91 12.73 -1.50
CA ALA A 70 -1.22 14.02 -0.91
C ALA A 70 -0.62 15.16 -1.75
N ARG A 71 -1.46 16.14 -2.07
CA ARG A 71 -1.06 17.35 -2.81
C ARG A 71 -1.14 18.56 -1.88
N LYS A 72 -0.13 19.41 -1.93
CA LYS A 72 -0.17 20.71 -1.26
C LYS A 72 -1.15 21.62 -2.00
N ILE A 73 -2.05 22.24 -1.25
CA ILE A 73 -2.93 23.29 -1.74
C ILE A 73 -2.20 24.61 -1.52
N TYR A 74 -2.08 25.40 -2.58
CA TYR A 74 -1.56 26.77 -2.51
C TYR A 74 -2.78 27.68 -2.75
N ASP A 75 -3.18 28.43 -1.73
CA ASP A 75 -4.39 29.27 -1.73
C ASP A 75 -4.17 30.68 -2.26
N GLY A 76 -2.95 31.00 -2.74
CA GLY A 76 -2.68 32.19 -3.55
C GLY A 76 -2.96 33.51 -2.83
N GLY A 77 -2.81 33.55 -1.51
CA GLY A 77 -2.82 34.79 -0.72
C GLY A 77 -1.71 35.75 -1.11
#